data_AF-A0A4S8LJ17-F1
#
_entry.id   AF-A0A4S8LJ17-F1
#
_cell.length_a   1.000
_cell.length_b   1.000
_cell.length_c   1.000
_cell.angle_alpha   90.00
_cell.angle_beta   90.00
_cell.angle_gamma   90.00
#
_symmetry.space_group_name_H-M   'P 1'
#
loop_
_entity.id
_entity.type
_entity.pdbx_description
1 polymer ?
#
loop_
_entity_poly.entity_id
_entity_poly.type
_entity_poly.pdbx_seq_one_letter_code
_entity_poly.pdbx_strand_id
1 'polypeptide(L)'
;MFDADEKTTKDPNYVFCPAPHRKQLLHLFTRHFCQHPAFPERLEGNWTLDQIRRNAVMEMYTFCLQRGLREVWGYMWTSWYSPKMWKLWARSSLSEFISRLRTTMNVENHWKQLKHENLHHILHPRLDQLVWILLNEVTPAYFTRVTHLDSKSRLGRAKGLTTYQKYFKVDWNKLA
;
A
#
# COMPACT_ATOMS: atom_id res chain seq x y z
N MET A 1 8.19 16.97 0.31
CA MET A 1 9.62 17.17 0.61
C MET A 1 10.29 17.24 -0.75
N PHE A 2 10.38 18.46 -1.29
CA PHE A 2 11.13 18.74 -2.52
C PHE A 2 12.49 19.24 -2.04
N ASP A 3 13.58 18.66 -2.53
CA ASP A 3 14.93 19.05 -2.12
C ASP A 3 15.19 20.50 -2.57
N ALA A 4 15.77 21.31 -1.69
CA ALA A 4 15.89 22.76 -1.85
C ALA A 4 16.71 23.22 -3.07
N ASP A 5 17.37 22.29 -3.77
CA ASP A 5 18.22 22.53 -4.94
C ASP A 5 17.61 22.06 -6.28
N GLU A 6 16.30 21.76 -6.31
CA GLU A 6 15.65 21.25 -7.52
C GLU A 6 15.50 22.36 -8.59
N LYS A 7 16.39 22.34 -9.60
CA LYS A 7 16.34 23.28 -10.74
C LYS A 7 15.27 22.85 -11.74
N THR A 8 14.21 23.64 -11.86
CA THR A 8 13.19 23.43 -12.89
C THR A 8 13.73 23.76 -14.28
N THR A 9 13.47 22.89 -15.25
CA THR A 9 13.74 23.16 -16.67
C THR A 9 12.84 24.29 -17.17
N LYS A 10 13.42 25.22 -17.95
CA LYS A 10 12.70 26.35 -18.57
C LYS A 10 12.24 26.02 -20.00
N ASP A 11 12.54 24.83 -20.52
CA ASP A 11 12.24 24.45 -21.89
C ASP A 11 10.76 24.03 -22.02
N PRO A 12 9.95 24.74 -22.83
CA PRO A 12 8.53 24.40 -23.02
C PRO A 12 8.31 23.07 -23.75
N ASN A 13 9.32 22.54 -24.47
CA ASN A 13 9.22 21.27 -25.20
C ASN A 13 9.67 20.06 -24.38
N TYR A 14 10.18 20.30 -23.17
CA TYR A 14 10.63 19.23 -22.31
C TYR A 14 9.44 18.38 -21.81
N VAL A 15 9.53 17.07 -22.00
CA VAL A 15 8.53 16.12 -21.53
C VAL A 15 9.20 15.01 -20.73
N PHE A 16 9.03 15.04 -19.40
CA PHE A 16 9.59 14.05 -18.47
C PHE A 16 9.30 12.60 -18.88
N CYS A 17 8.05 12.30 -19.25
CA CYS A 17 7.66 10.99 -19.77
C CYS A 17 6.72 11.15 -20.98
N PRO A 18 7.15 10.78 -22.20
CA PRO A 18 6.31 10.84 -23.40
C PRO A 18 5.04 10.00 -23.27
N ALA A 19 3.92 10.51 -23.78
CA ALA A 19 2.61 9.85 -23.73
C ALA A 19 2.59 8.37 -24.21
N PRO A 20 3.31 7.97 -25.28
CA PRO A 20 3.29 6.59 -25.77
C PRO A 20 3.77 5.54 -24.76
N HIS A 21 4.66 5.93 -23.83
CA HIS A 21 5.31 4.99 -22.91
C HIS A 21 4.60 4.90 -21.56
N ARG A 22 3.78 5.88 -21.19
CA ARG A 22 3.12 5.97 -19.86
C ARG A 22 2.31 4.72 -19.53
N LYS A 23 1.49 4.24 -20.46
CA LYS A 23 0.62 3.07 -20.23
C LYS A 23 1.42 1.79 -20.00
N GLN A 24 2.44 1.56 -20.82
CA GLN A 24 3.31 0.37 -20.71
C GLN A 24 4.12 0.41 -19.40
N LEU A 25 4.64 1.58 -19.06
CA LEU A 25 5.40 1.79 -17.83
C LEU A 25 4.53 1.58 -16.58
N LEU A 26 3.31 2.12 -16.56
CA LEU A 26 2.37 1.91 -15.46
C LEU A 26 1.97 0.44 -15.33
N HIS A 27 1.84 -0.27 -16.45
CA HIS A 27 1.56 -1.71 -16.45
C HIS A 27 2.71 -2.50 -15.80
N LEU A 28 3.95 -2.26 -16.25
CA LEU A 28 5.15 -2.87 -15.64
C LEU A 28 5.24 -2.58 -14.15
N PHE A 29 5.09 -1.30 -13.77
CA PHE A 29 5.13 -0.86 -12.39
C PHE A 29 4.09 -1.57 -11.51
N THR A 30 2.85 -1.67 -11.99
CA THR A 30 1.76 -2.32 -11.27
C THR A 30 1.99 -3.82 -11.14
N ARG A 31 2.53 -4.46 -12.19
CA ARG A 31 2.87 -5.88 -12.15
C ARG A 31 3.96 -6.14 -11.12
N HIS A 32 5.05 -5.37 -11.12
CA HIS A 32 6.15 -5.53 -10.16
C HIS A 32 5.69 -5.35 -8.70
N PHE A 33 4.78 -4.39 -8.46
CA PHE A 33 4.17 -4.22 -7.14
C PHE A 33 3.41 -5.47 -6.66
N CYS A 34 2.73 -6.16 -7.57
CA CYS A 34 1.89 -7.32 -7.26
C CYS A 34 2.66 -8.65 -7.18
N GLN A 35 3.91 -8.72 -7.64
CA GLN A 35 4.71 -9.95 -7.59
C GLN A 35 4.97 -10.37 -6.14
N HIS A 36 4.90 -11.68 -5.90
CA HIS A 36 5.11 -12.29 -4.59
C HIS A 36 5.46 -13.78 -4.76
N PRO A 37 6.35 -14.37 -3.94
CA PRO A 37 6.75 -15.78 -4.09
C PRO A 37 5.60 -16.80 -4.02
N ALA A 38 4.51 -16.46 -3.31
CA ALA A 38 3.33 -17.31 -3.23
C ALA A 38 2.49 -17.33 -4.53
N PHE A 39 2.74 -16.41 -5.47
CA PHE A 39 2.05 -16.34 -6.75
C PHE A 39 3.04 -16.74 -7.85
N PRO A 40 3.02 -18.00 -8.33
CA PRO A 40 3.89 -18.43 -9.42
C PRO A 40 3.64 -17.58 -10.67
N GLU A 41 4.73 -17.16 -11.32
CA GLU A 41 4.67 -16.59 -12.66
C GLU A 41 4.33 -17.75 -13.62
N ARG A 42 3.50 -17.51 -14.65
CA ARG A 42 2.86 -18.56 -15.48
C ARG A 42 3.81 -19.59 -16.10
N LEU A 43 5.10 -19.29 -16.25
CA LEU A 43 6.05 -20.10 -17.03
C LEU A 43 7.32 -20.51 -16.27
N GLU A 44 7.67 -19.84 -15.16
CA GLU A 44 9.01 -19.98 -14.53
C GLU A 44 8.98 -20.49 -13.07
N GLY A 45 7.82 -20.96 -12.59
CA GLY A 45 7.67 -21.49 -11.24
C GLY A 45 7.71 -20.39 -10.16
N ASN A 46 8.06 -20.78 -8.92
CA ASN A 46 8.13 -19.86 -7.79
C ASN A 46 9.50 -19.18 -7.75
N TRP A 47 9.52 -17.86 -7.86
CA TRP A 47 10.73 -17.06 -7.67
C TRP A 47 10.96 -16.70 -6.21
N THR A 48 12.22 -16.58 -5.82
CA THR A 48 12.61 -16.02 -4.52
C THR A 48 12.42 -14.51 -4.48
N LEU A 49 12.37 -13.93 -3.28
CA LEU A 49 12.21 -12.48 -3.09
C LEU A 49 13.29 -11.68 -3.85
N ASP A 50 14.53 -12.15 -3.80
CA ASP A 50 15.66 -11.51 -4.48
C ASP A 50 15.58 -11.63 -6.00
N GLN A 51 15.10 -12.77 -6.51
CA GLN A 51 14.87 -12.96 -7.95
C GLN A 51 13.78 -12.02 -8.44
N ILE A 52 12.64 -11.93 -7.73
CA ILE A 52 11.55 -11.01 -8.08
C ILE A 52 12.08 -9.58 -8.19
N ARG A 53 12.81 -9.10 -7.16
CA ARG A 53 13.36 -7.75 -7.18
C ARG A 53 14.35 -7.56 -8.32
N ARG A 54 15.31 -8.47 -8.48
CA ARG A 54 16.34 -8.36 -9.51
C ARG A 54 15.71 -8.31 -10.91
N ASN A 55 14.76 -9.20 -11.20
CA ASN A 55 14.09 -9.27 -12.49
C ASN A 55 13.27 -8.00 -12.75
N ALA A 56 12.47 -7.54 -11.78
CA ALA A 56 11.67 -6.33 -11.89
C ALA A 56 12.52 -5.06 -12.11
N VAL A 57 13.65 -4.93 -11.38
CA VAL A 57 14.61 -3.84 -11.53
C VAL A 57 15.22 -3.85 -12.92
N MET A 58 15.71 -5.02 -13.38
CA MET A 58 16.34 -5.17 -14.68
C MET A 58 15.35 -4.92 -15.82
N GLU A 59 14.11 -5.35 -15.68
CA GLU A 59 13.07 -5.12 -16.68
C GLU A 59 12.70 -3.64 -16.79
N MET A 60 12.49 -2.95 -15.66
CA MET A 60 12.20 -1.52 -15.68
C MET A 60 13.38 -0.70 -16.21
N TYR A 61 14.61 -1.08 -15.84
CA TYR A 61 15.83 -0.45 -16.34
C TYR A 61 15.97 -0.63 -17.86
N THR A 62 15.86 -1.86 -18.36
CA THR A 62 15.98 -2.14 -19.80
C THR A 62 14.87 -1.45 -20.60
N PHE A 63 13.63 -1.43 -20.08
CA PHE A 63 12.52 -0.70 -20.68
C PHE A 63 12.85 0.79 -20.87
N CYS A 64 13.38 1.44 -19.83
CA CYS A 64 13.73 2.85 -19.88
C CYS A 64 14.96 3.11 -20.77
N LEU A 65 15.98 2.26 -20.69
CA LEU A 65 17.22 2.39 -21.47
C LEU A 65 16.95 2.31 -22.98
N GLN A 66 16.17 1.33 -23.43
CA GLN A 66 15.81 1.14 -24.84
C GLN A 66 15.03 2.32 -25.43
N ARG A 67 14.33 3.09 -24.58
CA ARG A 67 13.47 4.22 -24.98
C ARG A 67 14.08 5.59 -24.66
N GLY A 68 15.32 5.62 -24.16
CA GLY A 68 15.99 6.87 -23.79
C GLY A 68 15.40 7.58 -22.56
N LEU A 69 14.61 6.89 -21.73
CA LEU A 69 13.88 7.47 -20.59
C LEU A 69 14.74 7.53 -19.32
N ARG A 70 15.89 8.21 -19.38
CA ARG A 70 16.89 8.23 -18.29
C ARG A 70 16.36 8.87 -17.00
N GLU A 71 15.63 9.98 -17.13
CA GLU A 71 15.09 10.72 -15.99
C GLU A 71 13.95 9.95 -15.31
N VAL A 72 13.09 9.31 -16.12
CA VAL A 72 12.04 8.42 -15.62
C VAL A 72 12.65 7.26 -14.84
N TRP A 73 13.74 6.66 -15.35
CA TRP A 73 14.47 5.63 -14.61
C TRP A 73 15.04 6.17 -13.29
N GLY A 74 15.69 7.34 -13.31
CA GLY A 74 16.22 7.98 -12.11
C GLY A 74 15.14 8.16 -11.04
N TYR A 75 13.98 8.71 -11.43
CA TYR A 75 12.82 8.88 -10.57
C TYR A 75 12.26 7.54 -10.04
N MET A 76 12.15 6.54 -10.91
CA MET A 76 11.66 5.21 -10.53
C MET A 76 12.59 4.54 -9.53
N TRP A 77 13.90 4.64 -9.75
CA TRP A 77 14.92 4.09 -8.87
C TRP A 77 14.87 4.73 -7.48
N THR A 78 14.91 6.06 -7.41
CA THR A 78 14.91 6.78 -6.12
C THR A 78 13.63 6.53 -5.34
N SER A 79 12.48 6.50 -6.01
CA SER A 79 11.18 6.42 -5.36
C SER A 79 10.74 5.00 -5.00
N TRP A 80 11.12 3.98 -5.79
CA TRP A 80 10.56 2.62 -5.63
C TRP A 80 11.57 1.47 -5.76
N TYR A 81 12.44 1.51 -6.77
CA TYR A 81 13.30 0.36 -7.07
C TYR A 81 14.60 0.27 -6.26
N SER A 82 14.97 1.33 -5.53
CA SER A 82 16.11 1.29 -4.61
C SER A 82 15.87 0.27 -3.48
N PRO A 83 16.92 -0.40 -2.96
CA PRO A 83 16.75 -1.42 -1.92
C PRO A 83 16.02 -0.92 -0.66
N LYS A 84 16.21 0.36 -0.31
CA LYS A 84 15.53 1.01 0.82
C LYS A 84 14.03 1.15 0.56
N MET A 85 13.66 1.62 -0.63
CA MET A 85 12.26 1.89 -0.97
C MET A 85 11.50 0.61 -1.35
N TRP A 86 12.17 -0.37 -1.95
CA TRP A 86 11.57 -1.65 -2.33
C TRP A 86 10.87 -2.33 -1.15
N LYS A 87 11.51 -2.30 0.03
CA LYS A 87 10.94 -2.88 1.27
C LYS A 87 9.60 -2.27 1.66
N LEU A 88 9.40 -0.98 1.38
CA LEU A 88 8.20 -0.21 1.74
C LEU A 88 7.10 -0.33 0.66
N TRP A 89 7.50 -0.61 -0.57
CA TRP A 89 6.61 -0.57 -1.73
C TRP A 89 6.17 -1.95 -2.20
N ALA A 90 7.11 -2.86 -2.45
CA ALA A 90 6.82 -4.12 -3.11
C ALA A 90 6.16 -5.12 -2.16
N ARG A 91 5.19 -5.90 -2.65
CA ARG A 91 4.60 -6.99 -1.86
C ARG A 91 5.57 -8.12 -1.62
N SER A 92 6.51 -8.34 -2.54
CA SER A 92 7.63 -9.29 -2.41
C SER A 92 8.70 -8.87 -1.40
N SER A 93 8.47 -7.88 -0.53
CA SER A 93 9.40 -7.58 0.56
C SER A 93 9.25 -8.53 1.75
N LEU A 94 8.08 -9.17 1.90
CA LEU A 94 7.72 -10.06 3.01
C LEU A 94 7.19 -11.37 2.44
N SER A 95 7.95 -12.46 2.48
CA SER A 95 7.53 -13.77 1.94
C SER A 95 6.39 -14.42 2.71
N GLU A 96 6.31 -14.17 4.01
CA GLU A 96 5.39 -14.86 4.93
C GLU A 96 3.98 -14.28 4.91
N PHE A 97 3.84 -13.01 4.51
CA PHE A 97 2.60 -12.26 4.68
C PHE A 97 2.13 -11.64 3.37
N ILE A 98 0.93 -11.98 2.95
CA ILE A 98 0.25 -11.35 1.83
C ILE A 98 -0.71 -10.30 2.38
N SER A 99 -0.52 -9.03 1.97
CA SER A 99 -1.48 -7.98 2.29
C SER A 99 -2.84 -8.28 1.65
N ARG A 100 -3.85 -8.58 2.47
CA ARG A 100 -5.23 -8.85 2.02
C ARG A 100 -5.94 -7.59 1.54
N LEU A 101 -5.53 -6.43 2.05
CA LEU A 101 -6.16 -5.13 1.78
C LEU A 101 -5.14 -4.23 1.09
N ARG A 102 -5.57 -3.51 0.06
CA ARG A 102 -4.75 -2.46 -0.54
C ARG A 102 -4.59 -1.34 0.49
N THR A 103 -3.37 -0.90 0.75
CA THR A 103 -3.07 0.16 1.74
C THR A 103 -3.89 1.43 1.50
N THR A 104 -4.16 1.78 0.23
CA THR A 104 -5.01 2.92 -0.14
C THR A 104 -6.42 2.82 0.45
N MET A 105 -7.02 1.62 0.46
CA MET A 105 -8.37 1.42 0.99
C MET A 105 -8.40 1.61 2.52
N ASN A 106 -7.35 1.15 3.22
CA ASN A 106 -7.24 1.36 4.66
C ASN A 106 -7.04 2.84 5.00
N VAL A 107 -6.21 3.55 4.23
CA VAL A 107 -5.97 4.98 4.40
C VAL A 107 -7.23 5.79 4.12
N GLU A 108 -7.94 5.52 3.02
CA GLU A 108 -9.21 6.17 2.68
C GLU A 108 -10.27 5.91 3.76
N ASN A 109 -10.39 4.67 4.23
CA ASN A 109 -11.32 4.34 5.29
C ASN A 109 -10.95 5.01 6.62
N HIS A 110 -9.65 5.11 6.95
CA HIS A 110 -9.20 5.86 8.12
C HIS A 110 -9.59 7.34 8.02
N TRP A 111 -9.32 8.01 6.89
CA TRP A 111 -9.73 9.40 6.69
C TRP A 111 -11.25 9.57 6.70
N LYS A 112 -12.01 8.58 6.21
CA LYS A 112 -13.47 8.58 6.32
C LYS A 112 -13.89 8.55 7.78
N GLN A 113 -13.35 7.63 8.58
CA GLN A 113 -13.65 7.52 10.02
C GLN A 113 -13.28 8.80 10.76
N LEU A 114 -12.06 9.30 10.57
CA LEU A 114 -11.60 10.53 11.21
C LEU A 114 -12.52 11.72 10.93
N LYS A 115 -12.98 11.86 9.68
CA LYS A 115 -13.89 12.94 9.29
C LYS A 115 -15.28 12.80 9.90
N HIS A 116 -15.81 11.59 10.00
CA HIS A 116 -17.15 11.37 10.55
C HIS A 116 -17.17 11.37 12.07
N GLU A 117 -16.17 10.76 12.72
CA GLU A 117 -16.12 10.60 14.18
C GLU A 117 -15.61 11.89 14.85
N ASN A 118 -14.49 12.46 14.40
CA ASN A 118 -13.81 13.54 15.13
C ASN A 118 -13.92 14.92 14.47
N LEU A 119 -13.98 15.01 13.14
CA LEU A 119 -13.94 16.29 12.40
C LEU A 119 -15.28 16.71 11.80
N HIS A 120 -16.40 16.14 12.25
CA HIS A 120 -17.73 16.38 11.66
C HIS A 120 -18.18 17.84 11.77
N HIS A 121 -17.69 18.59 12.77
CA HIS A 121 -17.96 20.03 12.93
C HIS A 121 -16.80 20.93 12.48
N ILE A 122 -15.68 20.36 12.01
CA ILE A 122 -14.47 21.12 11.71
C ILE A 122 -14.06 20.87 10.26
N LEU A 123 -14.52 21.75 9.36
CA LEU A 123 -14.22 21.66 7.93
C LEU A 123 -12.72 21.85 7.62
N HIS A 124 -12.00 22.63 8.43
CA HIS A 124 -10.57 22.92 8.26
C HIS A 124 -9.87 23.06 9.62
N PRO A 125 -9.50 21.94 10.27
CA PRO A 125 -8.79 22.01 11.55
C PRO A 125 -7.40 22.64 11.33
N ARG A 126 -6.99 23.53 12.24
CA ARG A 126 -5.59 23.94 12.31
C ARG A 126 -4.71 22.73 12.58
N LEU A 127 -3.47 22.72 12.08
CA LEU A 127 -2.57 21.58 12.21
C LEU A 127 -2.42 21.12 13.66
N ASP A 128 -2.22 22.05 14.59
CA ASP A 128 -2.09 21.77 16.01
C ASP A 128 -3.34 21.10 16.61
N GLN A 129 -4.53 21.60 16.26
CA GLN A 129 -5.80 21.02 16.69
C GLN A 129 -5.98 19.61 16.13
N LEU A 130 -5.63 19.38 14.85
CA LEU A 130 -5.68 18.05 14.24
C LEU A 130 -4.73 17.07 14.95
N VAL A 131 -3.50 17.50 15.26
CA VAL A 131 -2.53 16.69 16.00
C VAL A 131 -3.05 16.35 17.38
N TRP A 132 -3.64 17.32 18.10
CA TRP A 132 -4.24 17.09 19.40
C TRP A 132 -5.37 16.05 19.33
N ILE A 133 -6.27 16.14 18.34
CA ILE A 133 -7.36 15.18 18.10
C ILE A 133 -6.80 13.78 17.82
N LEU A 134 -5.77 13.69 16.97
CA LEU A 134 -5.15 12.41 16.64
C LEU A 134 -4.53 11.74 17.87
N LEU A 135 -3.85 12.51 18.72
CA LEU A 135 -3.17 12.00 19.90
C LEU A 135 -4.13 11.65 21.04
N ASN A 136 -5.15 12.47 21.30
CA ASN A 136 -5.99 12.34 22.49
C ASN A 136 -7.30 11.61 22.24
N GLU A 137 -7.83 11.60 21.02
CA GLU A 137 -9.12 10.97 20.73
C GLU A 137 -8.95 9.72 19.87
N VAL A 138 -8.28 9.86 18.73
CA VAL A 138 -8.20 8.81 17.70
C VAL A 138 -7.31 7.67 18.16
N THR A 139 -6.11 7.99 18.64
CA THR A 139 -5.12 6.99 19.05
C THR A 139 -5.64 6.15 20.24
N PRO A 140 -6.18 6.73 21.32
CA PRO A 140 -6.76 5.96 22.42
C PRO A 140 -7.95 5.10 21.97
N ALA A 141 -8.84 5.62 21.12
CA ALA A 141 -9.97 4.85 20.60
C ALA A 141 -9.49 3.60 19.83
N TYR A 142 -8.43 3.71 19.03
CA TYR A 142 -7.82 2.55 18.38
C TYR A 142 -7.22 1.57 19.39
N PHE A 143 -6.50 2.04 20.41
CA PHE A 143 -5.97 1.17 21.46
C PHE A 143 -7.09 0.41 22.20
N THR A 144 -8.19 1.07 22.55
CA THR A 144 -9.36 0.42 23.15
C THR A 144 -9.97 -0.65 22.22
N ARG A 145 -10.06 -0.39 20.91
CA ARG A 145 -10.53 -1.41 19.95
C ARG A 145 -9.55 -2.59 19.88
N VAL A 146 -8.24 -2.33 19.88
CA VAL A 146 -7.21 -3.37 19.84
C VAL A 146 -7.25 -4.24 21.09
N THR A 147 -7.42 -3.67 22.29
CA THR A 147 -7.54 -4.46 23.53
C THR A 147 -8.78 -5.36 23.51
N HIS A 148 -9.90 -4.90 22.95
CA HIS A 148 -11.09 -5.75 22.75
C HIS A 148 -10.90 -6.87 21.71
N LEU A 149 -10.02 -6.67 20.74
CA LEU A 149 -9.66 -7.68 19.74
C LEU A 149 -8.62 -8.67 20.27
N ASP A 150 -7.83 -8.27 21.27
CA ASP A 150 -6.88 -9.17 21.91
C ASP A 150 -7.63 -10.33 22.59
N SER A 151 -7.21 -11.54 22.24
CA SER A 151 -7.78 -12.80 22.72
C SER A 151 -7.67 -12.98 24.24
N LYS A 152 -6.74 -12.26 24.89
CA LYS A 152 -6.60 -12.24 26.35
C LYS A 152 -7.76 -11.54 27.06
N SER A 153 -8.44 -10.59 26.40
CA SER A 153 -9.60 -9.89 26.98
C SER A 153 -10.82 -10.80 27.17
N ARG A 154 -10.83 -11.99 26.53
CA ARG A 154 -11.93 -12.96 26.56
C ARG A 154 -11.53 -14.32 27.14
N LEU A 155 -10.56 -14.37 28.06
CA LEU A 155 -10.07 -15.63 28.66
C LEU A 155 -11.17 -16.53 29.27
N GLY A 156 -12.35 -15.99 29.58
CA GLY A 156 -13.51 -16.74 30.10
C GLY A 156 -14.72 -16.86 29.15
N ARG A 157 -14.66 -16.40 27.90
CA ARG A 157 -15.77 -16.51 26.93
C ARG A 157 -15.32 -17.19 25.64
N ALA A 158 -16.21 -17.99 25.05
CA ALA A 158 -15.99 -18.53 23.71
C ALA A 158 -15.69 -17.40 22.71
N LYS A 159 -14.78 -17.66 21.77
CA LYS A 159 -14.44 -16.72 20.70
C LYS A 159 -15.74 -16.33 19.97
N GLY A 160 -15.94 -15.04 19.77
CA GLY A 160 -17.10 -14.57 19.02
C GLY A 160 -17.01 -15.09 17.58
N LEU A 161 -18.11 -15.67 17.10
CA LEU A 161 -18.22 -16.09 15.69
C LEU A 161 -17.93 -14.89 14.79
N THR A 162 -17.08 -15.07 13.79
CA THR A 162 -16.88 -14.08 12.73
C THR A 162 -18.19 -13.83 11.99
N THR A 163 -18.31 -12.70 11.29
CA THR A 163 -19.55 -12.38 10.54
C THR A 163 -19.95 -13.49 9.57
N TYR A 164 -18.97 -14.10 8.88
CA TYR A 164 -19.19 -15.26 8.02
C TYR A 164 -19.71 -16.48 8.80
N GLN A 165 -19.10 -16.79 9.94
CA GLN A 165 -19.54 -17.91 10.77
C GLN A 165 -20.94 -17.70 11.36
N LYS A 166 -21.35 -16.45 11.62
CA LYS A 166 -22.71 -16.11 12.02
C LYS A 166 -23.71 -16.38 10.89
N TYR A 167 -23.42 -15.93 9.67
CA TYR A 167 -24.27 -16.22 8.51
C TYR A 167 -24.39 -17.72 8.25
N PHE A 168 -23.26 -18.44 8.26
CA PHE A 168 -23.25 -19.89 8.13
C PHE A 168 -24.10 -20.58 9.21
N LYS A 169 -23.97 -20.18 10.48
CA LYS A 169 -24.78 -20.75 11.58
C LYS A 169 -26.27 -20.50 11.36
N VAL A 170 -26.65 -19.31 10.90
CA VAL A 170 -28.04 -18.97 10.59
C VAL A 170 -28.58 -19.88 9.49
N ASP A 171 -27.83 -20.07 8.41
CA ASP A 171 -28.26 -20.91 7.29
C ASP A 171 -28.27 -22.40 7.65
N TRP A 172 -27.31 -22.85 8.45
CA TRP A 172 -27.28 -24.21 8.99
C TRP A 172 -28.51 -24.52 9.85
N ASN A 173 -28.92 -23.60 10.71
CA ASN A 173 -30.10 -23.76 11.55
C ASN A 173 -31.42 -23.73 10.78
N LYS A 174 -31.45 -23.21 9.54
CA LYS A 174 -32.64 -23.26 8.68
C LYS A 174 -32.78 -24.61 7.96
N LEU A 175 -31.70 -25.38 7.87
CA LEU A 175 -31.64 -26.68 7.19
C LEU A 175 -31.89 -27.86 8.16
N ALA A 176 -31.87 -27.59 9.47
CA ALA A 176 -32.16 -28.55 10.54
C ALA A 176 -33.60 -28.41 11.02
#